data_AF-A0A9D6UU47-F1
#
_entry.id   AF-A0A9D6UU47-F1
#
_cell.length_a   1.000
_cell.length_b   1.000
_cell.length_c   1.000
_cell.angle_alpha   90.00
_cell.angle_beta   90.00
_cell.angle_gamma   90.00
#
_symmetry.space_group_name_H-M   'P 1'
#
loop_
_entity.id
_entity.type
_entity.pdbx_description
1 polymer ?
#
loop_
_entity_poly.entity_id
_entity_poly.type
_entity_poly.pdbx_seq_one_letter_code
_entity_poly.pdbx_strand_id
1 'polypeptide(L)' 'MPFRRNGAERPKIESISPVAAIPGGDVQIRGTAFGSLTRPEVSIGGVAAPLIVGSDAFVVARVPESASGGEVVVSNGEH' A
#
# COMPACT_ATOMS: atom_id res chain seq x y z
N MET A 1 -16.80 -22.00 19.97
CA MET A 1 -16.42 -20.57 20.09
C MET A 1 -16.29 -20.01 18.69
N PRO A 2 -17.15 -19.09 18.21
CA PRO A 2 -16.99 -18.54 16.88
C PRO A 2 -15.98 -17.39 16.91
N PHE A 3 -14.88 -17.52 16.17
CA PHE A 3 -13.96 -16.42 15.89
C PHE A 3 -14.66 -15.42 14.97
N ARG A 4 -15.52 -14.57 15.53
CA ARG A 4 -16.01 -13.39 14.83
C ARG A 4 -14.86 -12.39 14.77
N ARG A 5 -13.91 -12.56 13.86
CA ARG A 5 -13.13 -11.42 13.39
C ARG A 5 -13.82 -10.84 12.17
N ASN A 6 -14.96 -10.21 12.44
CA ASN A 6 -15.33 -9.02 11.69
C ASN A 6 -14.21 -8.01 11.98
N GLY A 7 -13.27 -7.95 11.07
CA GLY A 7 -12.11 -7.08 11.12
C GLY A 7 -11.66 -6.88 9.70
N ALA A 8 -12.56 -6.36 8.86
CA ALA A 8 -12.18 -5.65 7.66
C ALA A 8 -11.36 -4.43 8.12
N GLU A 9 -10.13 -4.65 8.55
CA GLU A 9 -9.18 -3.60 8.87
C GLU A 9 -8.71 -3.07 7.51
N ARG A 10 -9.58 -2.26 6.92
CA ARG A 10 -9.32 -1.63 5.62
C ARG A 10 -8.00 -0.88 5.78
N PRO A 11 -6.99 -1.14 4.93
CA PRO A 11 -5.70 -0.47 5.05
C PRO A 11 -5.95 1.03 5.04
N LYS A 12 -5.57 1.69 6.14
CA LYS A 12 -5.81 3.12 6.28
C LYS A 12 -4.52 3.84 6.02
N ILE A 13 -4.50 4.61 4.94
CA ILE A 13 -3.38 5.49 4.64
C ILE A 13 -3.51 6.74 5.51
N GLU A 14 -2.55 6.97 6.40
CA GLU A 14 -2.47 8.19 7.19
C GLU A 14 -1.71 9.29 6.47
N SER A 15 -0.62 8.93 5.78
CA SER A 15 0.21 9.89 5.05
C SER A 15 1.05 9.20 4.00
N ILE A 16 1.36 9.92 2.93
CA ILE A 16 2.22 9.46 1.84
C ILE A 16 3.36 10.45 1.71
N SER A 17 4.59 9.96 1.66
CA SER A 17 5.78 10.79 1.51
C SER A 17 6.88 10.07 0.71
N PRO A 18 7.39 10.68 -0.36
CA PRO A 18 6.81 11.82 -1.07
C PRO A 18 5.47 11.43 -1.75
N VAL A 19 4.50 12.36 -1.79
CA VAL A 19 3.20 12.16 -2.48
C VAL A 19 3.34 11.90 -3.99
N ALA A 20 4.49 12.28 -4.56
CA ALA A 20 4.89 11.99 -5.92
C ALA A 20 6.40 11.76 -5.95
N ALA A 21 6.83 10.56 -6.37
CA ALA A 21 8.22 10.30 -6.70
C ALA A 21 8.37 10.09 -8.22
N ILE A 22 9.58 10.33 -8.71
CA ILE A 22 9.97 10.07 -10.09
C ILE A 22 9.93 8.54 -10.32
N PRO A 23 9.58 8.05 -11.51
CA PRO A 23 9.95 6.73 -12.00
C PRO A 23 11.25 6.17 -11.42
N GLY A 24 11.17 5.01 -10.76
CA GLY A 24 12.32 4.34 -10.14
C GLY A 24 12.65 4.79 -8.71
N GLY A 25 12.00 5.84 -8.21
CA GLY A 25 12.08 6.29 -6.83
C GLY A 25 11.23 5.47 -5.87
N ASP A 26 11.48 5.65 -4.57
CA ASP A 26 10.71 5.05 -3.48
C ASP A 26 9.62 6.01 -2.95
N VAL A 27 8.49 5.43 -2.56
CA VAL A 27 7.37 6.12 -1.93
C VAL A 27 7.06 5.41 -0.62
N GLN A 28 7.10 6.17 0.47
CA GLN A 28 6.71 5.70 1.78
C GLN A 28 5.26 6.06 2.06
N ILE A 29 4.46 5.07 2.41
CA ILE A 29 3.05 5.20 2.76
C ILE A 29 2.92 4.77 4.21
N ARG A 30 2.57 5.72 5.08
CA ARG A 30 2.34 5.49 6.50
C ARG A 30 0.86 5.29 6.75
N GLY A 31 0.52 4.41 7.68
CA GLY A 31 -0.86 4.00 7.87
C GLY A 31 -1.02 2.93 8.94
N THR A 32 -2.15 2.26 8.96
CA THR A 32 -2.42 1.16 9.89
C THR A 32 -3.16 0.03 9.19
N ALA A 33 -3.05 -1.18 9.76
CA ALA A 33 -3.68 -2.40 9.25
C ALA A 33 -3.22 -2.82 7.84
N PHE A 34 -1.95 -2.57 7.50
CA PHE A 34 -1.35 -3.14 6.29
C PHE A 34 -0.88 -4.59 6.49
N GLY A 35 -0.74 -5.03 7.74
CA GLY A 35 -0.10 -6.30 8.09
C GLY A 35 -1.05 -7.44 8.40
N SER A 36 -2.37 -7.26 8.27
CA SER A 36 -3.31 -8.13 8.98
C SER A 36 -3.29 -9.59 8.52
N LEU A 37 -3.12 -9.92 7.22
CA LEU A 37 -3.15 -11.33 6.76
C LEU A 37 -2.43 -11.61 5.42
N THR A 38 -2.34 -10.64 4.50
CA THR A 38 -1.82 -10.82 3.13
C THR A 38 -0.80 -9.73 2.81
N ARG A 39 0.15 -10.00 1.89
CA ARG A 39 1.06 -8.96 1.38
C ARG A 39 0.23 -7.82 0.77
N PRO A 40 0.38 -6.57 1.23
CA PRO A 40 -0.34 -5.44 0.65
C PRO A 40 0.10 -5.23 -0.81
N GLU A 41 -0.86 -5.10 -1.72
CA GLU A 41 -0.63 -4.66 -3.09
C GLU A 41 -0.69 -3.13 -3.14
N VAL A 42 0.31 -2.54 -3.79
CA VAL A 42 0.38 -1.10 -4.01
C VAL A 42 0.34 -0.85 -5.50
N SER A 43 -0.53 0.04 -5.94
CA SER A 43 -0.63 0.49 -7.32
C SER A 43 -0.48 2.00 -7.38
N ILE A 44 0.36 2.48 -8.28
CA ILE A 44 0.67 3.91 -8.44
C ILE A 44 0.32 4.30 -9.87
N GLY A 45 -0.58 5.26 -10.05
CA GLY A 45 -1.02 5.70 -11.36
C GLY A 45 -1.67 4.60 -12.19
N GLY A 46 -2.36 3.65 -11.55
CA GLY A 46 -2.96 2.48 -12.19
C GLY A 46 -1.98 1.35 -12.54
N VAL A 47 -0.70 1.45 -12.19
CA VAL A 47 0.32 0.42 -12.43
C VAL A 47 0.72 -0.24 -11.12
N ALA A 48 0.79 -1.58 -11.10
CA ALA A 48 1.27 -2.34 -9.96
C ALA A 48 2.71 -1.94 -9.61
N ALA A 49 2.88 -1.39 -8.41
CA ALA A 49 4.16 -0.92 -7.88
C ALA A 49 4.79 -2.02 -7.01
N PRO A 50 6.06 -2.40 -7.24
CA PRO A 50 6.71 -3.40 -6.42
C PRO A 50 6.89 -2.88 -4.99
N LEU A 51 6.29 -3.60 -4.04
CA LEU A 51 6.45 -3.38 -2.62
C LEU A 51 7.85 -3.82 -2.18
N ILE A 52 8.65 -2.87 -1.68
CA ILE A 52 9.98 -3.13 -1.12
C ILE A 52 9.85 -3.52 0.36
N VAL A 53 9.05 -2.77 1.12
CA VAL A 53 8.84 -3.01 2.56
C VAL A 53 7.35 -2.99 2.86
N GLY A 54 6.85 -4.02 3.54
CA GLY A 54 5.50 -4.05 4.09
C GLY A 54 5.56 -4.21 5.61
N SER A 55 4.96 -3.29 6.35
CA SER A 55 4.79 -3.37 7.80
C SER A 55 3.39 -2.91 8.17
N ASP A 56 2.91 -3.31 9.34
CA ASP A 56 1.54 -2.96 9.77
C ASP A 56 1.28 -1.45 9.82
N ALA A 57 2.30 -0.68 10.20
CA ALA A 57 2.23 0.77 10.37
C ALA A 57 2.77 1.61 9.18
N PHE A 58 3.45 0.97 8.22
CA PHE A 58 4.02 1.66 7.06
C PHE A 58 4.40 0.67 5.96
N VAL A 59 4.36 1.14 4.72
CA VAL A 59 4.78 0.39 3.54
C VAL A 59 5.67 1.28 2.66
N VAL A 60 6.64 0.68 2.00
CA VAL A 60 7.52 1.35 1.03
C VAL A 60 7.37 0.63 -0.29
N ALA A 61 6.89 1.35 -1.30
CA ALA A 61 6.73 0.84 -2.66
C ALA A 61 7.61 1.64 -3.62
N ARG A 62 8.06 0.98 -4.69
CA ARG A 62 8.83 1.64 -5.74
C ARG A 62 7.91 2.11 -6.86
N VAL A 63 8.09 3.34 -7.32
CA VAL A 63 7.32 3.89 -8.44
C VAL A 63 7.79 3.24 -9.75
N PRO A 64 6.93 2.52 -10.48
CA PRO A 64 7.28 2.01 -11.79
C PRO A 64 7.33 3.16 -12.80
N GLU A 65 8.16 3.04 -13.82
CA GLU A 65 8.33 4.06 -14.87
C GLU A 65 7.06 4.31 -15.69
N SER A 66 6.17 3.32 -15.77
CA SER A 66 4.88 3.43 -16.43
C SER A 66 3.79 4.10 -15.57
N ALA A 67 4.06 4.40 -14.29
CA ALA A 67 3.09 5.09 -13.44
C ALA A 67 2.93 6.54 -13.90
N SER A 68 1.79 6.84 -14.53
CA SER A 68 1.38 8.22 -14.76
C SER A 68 0.82 8.76 -13.45
N GLY A 69 1.56 9.66 -12.78
CA GLY A 69 1.22 10.16 -11.46
C GLY A 69 -0.24 10.63 -11.35
N GLY A 70 -0.87 10.36 -10.20
CA GLY A 70 -2.23 10.83 -9.93
C GLY A 70 -2.93 10.12 -8.79
N GLU A 71 -2.65 8.84 -8.56
CA GLU A 71 -3.34 8.07 -7.52
C GLU A 71 -2.47 6.94 -6.96
N VAL A 72 -2.48 6.79 -5.64
CA VAL A 72 -1.84 5.67 -4.94
C VAL A 72 -2.94 4.83 -4.31
N VAL A 73 -3.07 3.60 -4.76
CA VAL A 73 -4.06 2.64 -4.27
C VAL A 73 -3.32 1.56 -3.50
N VAL A 74 -3.75 1.32 -2.26
CA VAL A 74 -3.27 0.21 -1.44
C VAL A 74 -4.42 -0.77 -1.23
N SER A 75 -4.21 -2.02 -1.62
CA SER A 75 -5.17 -3.10 -1.52
C SER A 75 -4.58 -4.23 -0.69
N ASN A 76 -5.20 -4.55 0.44
CA ASN A 76 -4.95 -5.82 1.10
C ASN A 76 -5.82 -6.84 0.39
N GLY A 77 -5.21 -7.81 -0.30
CA GLY A 77 -5.93 -8.88 -1.00
C GLY A 77 -6.83 -9.67 -0.04
N GLU A 78 -8.09 -9.24 0.05
CA GLU A 78 -9.19 -10.00 0.64
C GLU A 78 -9.92 -10.68 -0.52
N HIS A 79 -9.91 -12.02 -0.50
CA HIS A 79 -10.86 -12.85 -1.22
C HIS A 79 -11.66 -13.62 -0.19
#